data_AF-A0AB36B5W1-F1
#
_entry.id   AF-A0AB36B5W1-F1
#
_cell.length_a   1.000
_cell.length_b   1.000
_cell.length_c   1.000
_cell.angle_alpha   90.00
_cell.angle_beta   90.00
_cell.angle_gamma   90.00
#
_symmetry.space_group_name_H-M   'P 1'
#
loop_
_entity.id
_entity.type
_entity.pdbx_description
1 polymer ?
#
loop_
_entity_poly.entity_id
_entity_poly.type
_entity_poly.pdbx_seq_one_letter_code
_entity_poly.pdbx_strand_id
1 'polypeptide(L)'
;MDMEQNSKDSIEKTKQGFEESFKKAAYYDMQTQDASHLEAILSFLPIRPGMKILDLGTGTGYLSFAIAKRYPDCEIYGQDIVAET
;
A
#
# COMPACT_ATOMS: atom_id res chain seq x y z
N MET A 1 -22.95 1.58 24.72
CA MET A 1 -21.68 2.04 24.13
C MET A 1 -22.02 2.80 22.87
N ASP A 2 -21.53 4.04 22.75
CA ASP A 2 -21.79 4.90 21.62
C ASP A 2 -21.26 4.29 20.32
N MET A 3 -22.03 4.43 19.24
CA MET A 3 -21.74 3.81 17.93
C MET A 3 -20.37 4.23 17.39
N GLU A 4 -19.98 5.47 17.66
CA GLU A 4 -18.69 6.04 17.26
C GLU A 4 -17.51 5.43 18.03
N GLN A 5 -17.71 5.05 19.30
CA GLN A 5 -16.69 4.37 20.09
C GLN A 5 -16.47 2.92 19.60
N ASN A 6 -17.57 2.21 19.27
CA ASN A 6 -17.48 0.86 18.70
C ASN A 6 -16.72 0.83 17.37
N SER A 7 -16.89 1.84 16.52
CA SER A 7 -16.16 1.96 15.25
C SER A 7 -14.67 2.26 15.44
N LYS A 8 -14.31 3.08 16.43
CA LYS A 8 -12.90 3.34 16.76
C LYS A 8 -12.21 2.08 17.26
N ASP A 9 -12.88 1.34 18.15
CA ASP A 9 -12.34 0.11 18.72
C ASP A 9 -12.16 -1.00 17.66
N SER A 10 -13.04 -1.08 16.66
CA SER A 10 -12.91 -2.06 15.58
C SER A 10 -11.77 -1.73 14.61
N ILE A 11 -11.57 -0.44 14.29
CA ILE A 11 -10.44 0.03 13.48
C ILE A 11 -9.13 -0.28 14.19
N GLU A 12 -9.03 0.02 15.48
CA GLU A 12 -7.82 -0.20 16.27
C GLU A 12 -7.44 -1.69 16.35
N LYS A 13 -8.42 -2.57 16.61
CA LYS A 13 -8.20 -4.03 16.58
C LYS A 13 -7.75 -4.54 15.22
N THR A 14 -8.31 -3.98 14.15
CA THR A 14 -7.94 -4.34 12.78
C THR A 14 -6.50 -3.93 12.49
N LYS A 15 -6.12 -2.70 12.86
CA LYS A 15 -4.74 -2.20 12.73
C LYS A 15 -3.74 -3.09 13.46
N GLN A 16 -4.03 -3.45 14.72
CA GLN A 16 -3.17 -4.32 15.52
C GLN A 16 -3.02 -5.72 14.90
N GLY A 17 -4.12 -6.32 14.42
CA GLY A 17 -4.06 -7.62 13.75
C GLY A 17 -3.22 -7.60 12.46
N PHE A 18 -3.27 -6.50 11.71
CA PHE A 18 -2.38 -6.29 10.57
C PHE A 18 -0.92 -6.15 11.01
N GLU A 19 -0.61 -5.26 11.96
CA GLU A 19 0.75 -5.08 12.49
C GLU A 19 1.38 -6.39 12.98
N GLU A 20 0.63 -7.22 13.72
CA GLU A 20 1.11 -8.54 14.17
C GLU A 20 1.35 -9.50 13.01
N SER A 21 0.48 -9.49 12.00
CA SER A 21 0.62 -10.33 10.80
C SER A 21 1.83 -9.92 9.97
N PHE A 22 2.13 -8.62 9.92
CA PHE A 22 3.23 -8.04 9.15
C PHE A 22 4.59 -8.09 9.88
N LYS A 23 4.61 -8.05 11.22
CA LYS A 23 5.83 -8.27 12.04
C LYS A 23 6.45 -9.64 11.87
N LYS A 24 5.69 -10.64 11.37
CA LYS A 24 6.30 -11.83 10.79
C LYS A 24 6.99 -11.41 9.50
N ALA A 25 8.26 -11.05 9.61
CA ALA A 25 9.17 -10.59 8.54
C ALA A 25 9.03 -11.34 7.20
N ALA A 26 8.55 -12.58 7.21
CA ALA A 26 8.22 -13.35 6.02
C ALA A 26 7.14 -12.72 5.10
N TYR A 27 6.19 -11.90 5.58
CA TYR A 27 5.06 -11.47 4.74
C TYR A 27 5.39 -10.34 3.75
N TYR A 28 6.18 -9.33 4.15
CA TYR A 28 6.61 -8.29 3.21
C TYR A 28 7.68 -8.79 2.22
N ASP A 29 8.53 -9.73 2.65
CA ASP A 29 9.58 -10.30 1.80
C ASP A 29 9.02 -11.32 0.79
N MET A 30 7.89 -11.98 1.07
CA MET A 30 7.30 -12.99 0.18
C MET A 30 6.54 -12.42 -1.02
N GLN A 31 6.07 -11.16 -0.97
CA GLN A 31 5.31 -10.56 -2.09
C GLN A 31 6.19 -9.90 -3.16
N THR A 32 7.50 -9.76 -2.94
CA THR A 32 8.22 -8.61 -3.54
C THR A 32 9.55 -8.96 -4.23
N GLN A 33 9.65 -10.06 -4.99
CA GLN A 33 10.91 -10.38 -5.68
C GLN A 33 10.80 -10.84 -7.15
N ASP A 34 9.63 -10.76 -7.78
CA ASP A 34 9.51 -11.03 -9.22
C ASP A 34 9.42 -9.73 -10.03
N ALA A 35 10.56 -9.33 -10.60
CA ALA A 35 10.65 -8.16 -11.47
C ALA A 35 9.75 -8.27 -12.72
N SER A 36 9.47 -9.49 -13.21
CA SER A 36 8.59 -9.69 -14.36
C SER A 36 7.14 -9.43 -14.00
N HIS A 37 6.72 -9.80 -12.79
CA HIS A 37 5.39 -9.51 -12.28
C HIS A 37 5.18 -8.00 -12.08
N LEU A 38 6.17 -7.29 -11.51
CA LEU A 38 6.11 -5.83 -11.40
C LEU A 38 5.93 -5.17 -12.76
N GLU A 39 6.75 -5.56 -13.74
CA GLU A 39 6.71 -4.97 -15.07
C GLU A 39 5.38 -5.24 -15.77
N ALA A 40 4.79 -6.42 -15.58
CA ALA A 40 3.47 -6.76 -16.10
C ALA A 40 2.38 -5.85 -15.52
N ILE A 41 2.41 -5.58 -14.21
CA ILE A 41 1.48 -4.65 -13.56
C ILE A 41 1.66 -3.24 -14.12
N LEU A 42 2.90 -2.72 -14.13
CA LEU A 42 3.19 -1.36 -14.59
C LEU A 42 2.83 -1.15 -16.07
N SER A 43 3.00 -2.18 -16.89
CA SER A 43 2.64 -2.13 -18.32
C SER A 43 1.14 -2.20 -18.57
N PHE A 44 0.38 -2.83 -17.67
CA PHE A 44 -1.07 -2.94 -17.78
C PHE A 44 -1.79 -1.67 -17.32
N LEU A 45 -1.26 -0.96 -16.31
CA LEU A 45 -1.89 0.23 -15.76
C LEU A 45 -1.90 1.37 -16.79
N PRO A 46 -3.06 1.99 -17.08
CA PRO A 46 -3.19 3.04 -18.10
C PRO A 46 -2.75 4.42 -17.56
N ILE A 47 -1.53 4.50 -17.01
CA ILE A 47 -0.98 5.70 -16.40
C ILE A 47 -0.52 6.66 -17.49
N ARG A 48 -0.89 7.93 -17.33
CA ARG A 48 -0.51 9.03 -18.22
C ARG A 48 0.18 10.12 -17.41
N PRO A 49 1.10 10.90 -18.01
CA PRO A 49 1.74 12.02 -17.34
C PRO A 49 0.71 12.99 -16.71
N GLY A 50 1.03 13.55 -15.54
CA GLY A 50 0.17 14.51 -14.85
C GLY A 50 -0.98 13.90 -14.03
N MET A 51 -1.10 12.57 -13.95
CA MET A 51 -2.16 11.94 -13.15
C MET A 51 -1.88 12.05 -11.65
N LYS A 52 -2.96 12.19 -10.86
CA LYS A 52 -2.96 11.99 -9.42
C LYS A 52 -3.45 10.58 -9.12
N ILE A 53 -2.66 9.78 -8.42
CA ILE A 53 -2.87 8.34 -8.22
C ILE A 53 -2.95 8.06 -6.71
N LEU A 54 -3.95 7.27 -6.30
CA LEU A 54 -4.12 6.81 -4.92
C LEU A 54 -3.81 5.31 -4.84
N ASP A 55 -2.84 4.95 -3.99
CA ASP A 55 -2.44 3.58 -3.67
C ASP A 55 -2.99 3.21 -2.29
N LEU A 56 -4.04 2.36 -2.25
CA LEU A 56 -4.73 1.95 -1.03
C LEU A 56 -4.15 0.64 -0.49
N GLY A 57 -3.68 0.66 0.74
CA GLY A 57 -2.87 -0.45 1.29
C GLY A 57 -1.45 -0.40 0.74
N THR A 58 -0.85 0.80 0.73
CA THR A 58 0.45 1.05 0.07
C THR A 58 1.60 0.26 0.68
N GLY A 59 1.46 -0.22 1.93
CA GLY A 59 2.47 -0.98 2.65
C GLY A 59 3.81 -0.24 2.68
N THR A 60 4.85 -0.89 2.18
CA THR A 60 6.21 -0.33 2.05
C THR A 60 6.40 0.54 0.80
N GLY A 61 5.35 0.72 -0.02
CA GLY A 61 5.38 1.55 -1.22
C GLY A 61 5.90 0.86 -2.48
N TYR A 62 5.88 -0.48 -2.54
CA TYR A 62 6.41 -1.26 -3.68
C TYR A 62 5.94 -0.76 -5.06
N LEU A 63 4.62 -0.57 -5.23
CA LEU A 63 4.06 -0.04 -6.47
C LEU A 63 4.19 1.48 -6.54
N SER A 64 3.91 2.19 -5.44
CA SER A 64 3.96 3.65 -5.38
C SER A 64 5.30 4.23 -5.84
N PHE A 65 6.42 3.72 -5.33
CA PHE A 65 7.75 4.18 -5.73
C PHE A 65 8.11 3.79 -7.16
N ALA A 66 7.71 2.60 -7.61
CA ALA A 66 7.96 2.16 -8.98
C ALA A 66 7.21 3.04 -10.00
N ILE A 67 5.95 3.37 -9.71
CA ILE A 67 5.12 4.28 -10.53
C ILE A 67 5.72 5.68 -10.53
N ALA A 68 6.05 6.24 -9.36
CA ALA A 68 6.64 7.58 -9.26
C ALA A 68 7.96 7.70 -10.04
N LYS A 69 8.79 6.64 -10.03
CA LYS A 69 10.03 6.60 -10.80
C LYS A 69 9.79 6.55 -12.31
N ARG A 70 8.80 5.77 -12.77
CA ARG A 70 8.50 5.58 -14.20
C ARG A 70 7.74 6.77 -14.81
N TYR A 71 6.92 7.44 -14.02
CA TYR A 71 6.07 8.55 -14.43
C TYR A 71 6.30 9.77 -13.53
N PRO A 72 7.43 10.50 -13.71
CA PRO A 72 7.84 11.58 -12.81
C PRO A 72 6.88 12.77 -12.77
N ASP A 73 6.02 12.92 -13.78
CA ASP A 73 5.00 13.97 -13.84
C ASP A 73 3.73 13.63 -13.05
N CYS A 74 3.63 12.42 -12.46
CA CYS A 74 2.48 12.01 -11.67
C CYS A 74 2.68 12.34 -10.19
N GLU A 75 1.57 12.56 -9.48
CA GLU A 75 1.54 12.66 -8.02
C GLU A 75 0.95 11.37 -7.44
N ILE A 76 1.67 10.73 -6.53
CA ILE A 76 1.27 9.46 -5.93
C ILE A 76 0.97 9.71 -4.45
N TYR A 77 -0.22 9.29 -4.02
CA TYR A 77 -0.69 9.36 -2.65
C TYR A 77 -0.80 7.92 -2.13
N GLY A 78 0.09 7.53 -1.22
CA GLY A 78 0.01 6.23 -0.55
C GLY A 78 -0.78 6.34 0.75
N GLN A 79 -1.73 5.43 0.98
CA GLN A 79 -2.45 5.31 2.24
C GLN A 79 -2.34 3.89 2.77
N ASP A 80 -1.90 3.76 4.02
CA ASP A 80 -1.95 2.51 4.77
C ASP A 80 -2.63 2.71 6.13
N ILE A 81 -3.15 1.63 6.69
CA ILE A 81 -3.72 1.60 8.05
C ILE A 81 -2.63 1.36 9.10
N VAL A 82 -1.55 0.70 8.70
CA VAL A 82 -0.40 0.38 9.54
C VAL A 82 0.54 1.59 9.59
N ALA A 83 0.98 1.96 10.79
CA ALA A 83 1.84 3.12 10.99
C ALA A 83 3.34 2.81 10.85
N GLU A 84 3.74 1.57 11.13
CA GLU A 84 5.13 1.10 11.07
C GLU A 84 5.19 -0.20 10.26
N THR A 85 5.92 -0.17 9.14
CA THR A 85 6.15 -1.30 8.24
C THR A 85 7.59 -1.77 8.27
#